data_AF-A0A960U7M3-F1
#
_entry.id   AF-A0A960U7M3-F1
#
_cell.length_a   1.000
_cell.length_b   1.000
_cell.length_c   1.000
_cell.angle_alpha   90.00
_cell.angle_beta   90.00
_cell.angle_gamma   90.00
#
_symmetry.space_group_name_H-M   'P 1'
#
loop_
_entity.id
_entity.type
_entity.pdbx_description
1 polymer ?
#
loop_
_entity_poly.entity_id
_entity_poly.type
_entity_poly.pdbx_seq_one_letter_code
_entity_poly.pdbx_strand_id
1 'polypeptide(L)'
;MPENEKEQEEKAWARRAHLSLLLAYPLLFVLLIKGVAFPFVISMLVSMFFPIYIWIAKGGKSELVKAHAQEATFLQAFMALLGFAAGQLWGGSGVTDNILATFSYFGLSLYHLGSVITGSIKASYKKFFNYPLSIFRFFRSRRKDKEEEERILKKVDAHTAKMYKEVMANGEKQLSEIRDISKKIVDPGIKRKVEEITGLIEQIFENFKQDPADIKMSRQFLSYYLDTTMKILRQYNNLSQQKVVSKELTESLQKVDRLLDSLKEAFEKHYAKLLSNDIMDLDTEITVMEKTMKMEGM
;
A
#
# COMPACT_ATOMS: atom_id res chain seq x y z
N MET A 1 5.89 -29.24 10.89
CA MET A 1 6.26 -27.82 11.06
C MET A 1 4.96 -27.04 11.07
N PRO A 2 4.65 -26.28 12.14
CA PRO A 2 3.44 -25.47 12.21
C PRO A 2 3.36 -24.49 11.04
N GLU A 3 2.15 -24.21 10.57
CA GLU A 3 1.88 -23.47 9.32
C GLU A 3 2.56 -22.09 9.28
N ASN A 4 2.66 -21.42 10.44
CA ASN A 4 3.35 -20.14 10.61
C ASN A 4 4.88 -20.23 10.38
N GLU A 5 5.53 -21.31 10.84
CA GLU A 5 6.98 -21.49 10.64
C GLU A 5 7.33 -21.75 9.17
N LYS A 6 6.48 -22.54 8.48
CA LYS A 6 6.64 -22.79 7.05
C LYS A 6 6.49 -21.50 6.23
N GLU A 7 5.49 -20.68 6.56
CA GLU A 7 5.27 -19.38 5.91
C GLU A 7 6.45 -18.41 6.15
N GLN A 8 6.99 -18.37 7.37
CA GLN A 8 8.16 -17.55 7.69
C GLN A 8 9.41 -18.01 6.93
N GLU A 9 9.61 -19.32 6.78
CA GLU A 9 10.73 -19.88 6.01
C GLU A 9 10.61 -19.53 4.52
N GLU A 10 9.40 -19.64 3.94
CA GLU A 10 9.15 -19.26 2.55
C GLU A 10 9.42 -17.77 2.31
N LYS A 11 8.99 -16.90 3.22
CA LYS A 11 9.32 -15.46 3.18
C LYS A 11 10.83 -15.22 3.31
N ALA A 12 11.56 -16.00 4.10
CA ALA A 12 13.01 -15.88 4.22
C ALA A 12 13.73 -16.26 2.92
N TRP A 13 13.31 -17.33 2.25
CA TRP A 13 13.85 -17.73 0.95
C TRP A 13 13.54 -16.71 -0.15
N ALA A 14 12.33 -16.14 -0.15
CA ALA A 14 11.96 -15.04 -1.04
C ALA A 14 12.86 -13.80 -0.84
N ARG A 15 13.17 -13.44 0.41
CA ARG A 15 14.14 -12.35 0.71
C ARG A 15 15.55 -12.67 0.23
N ARG A 16 16.01 -13.92 0.41
CA ARG A 16 17.34 -14.37 -0.02
C ARG A 16 17.49 -14.26 -1.54
N ALA A 17 16.46 -14.59 -2.31
CA ALA A 17 16.49 -14.43 -3.77
C ALA A 17 16.85 -13.00 -4.20
N HIS A 18 16.46 -12.00 -3.42
CA HIS A 18 16.74 -10.59 -3.68
C HIS A 18 18.03 -10.05 -3.03
N LEU A 19 18.71 -10.84 -2.17
CA LEU A 19 19.93 -10.39 -1.49
C LEU A 19 21.13 -10.27 -2.46
N SER A 20 21.15 -11.07 -3.53
CA SER A 20 22.16 -10.98 -4.58
C SER A 20 22.11 -9.65 -5.34
N LEU A 21 20.94 -9.03 -5.44
CA LEU A 21 20.78 -7.68 -6.00
C LEU A 21 21.55 -6.66 -5.14
N LEU A 22 21.32 -6.64 -3.83
CA LEU A 22 21.94 -5.68 -2.92
C LEU A 22 23.47 -5.80 -2.86
N LEU A 23 24.00 -7.01 -2.95
CA LEU A 23 25.44 -7.26 -2.90
C LEU A 23 26.14 -6.95 -4.24
N ALA A 24 25.48 -7.16 -5.37
CA ALA A 24 26.10 -7.00 -6.68
C ALA A 24 26.16 -5.53 -7.13
N TYR A 25 25.14 -4.72 -6.84
CA TYR A 25 25.02 -3.38 -7.43
C TYR A 25 26.10 -2.37 -7.02
N PRO A 26 26.57 -2.30 -5.77
CA PRO A 26 27.64 -1.37 -5.41
C PRO A 26 28.93 -1.66 -6.19
N LEU A 27 29.25 -2.93 -6.40
CA LEU A 27 30.43 -3.36 -7.16
C LEU A 27 30.25 -3.07 -8.67
N LEU A 28 29.06 -3.36 -9.20
CA LEU A 28 28.69 -3.11 -10.60
C LEU A 28 28.76 -1.62 -10.93
N PHE A 29 28.33 -0.74 -10.02
CA PHE A 29 28.41 0.71 -10.19
C PHE A 29 29.86 1.21 -10.30
N VAL A 30 30.77 0.66 -9.48
CA VAL A 30 32.20 1.01 -9.54
C VAL A 30 32.86 0.51 -10.83
N LEU A 31 32.53 -0.69 -11.28
CA LEU A 31 33.05 -1.25 -12.53
C LEU A 31 32.55 -0.49 -13.77
N LEU A 32 31.31 -0.01 -13.72
CA LEU A 32 30.69 0.81 -14.76
C LEU A 32 31.39 2.17 -14.92
N ILE A 33 31.70 2.86 -13.80
CA ILE A 33 32.44 4.13 -13.82
C ILE A 33 33.86 3.97 -14.40
N LYS A 34 34.50 2.81 -14.16
CA LYS A 34 35.86 2.54 -14.62
C LYS A 34 35.96 2.01 -16.05
N GLY A 35 34.83 1.89 -16.77
CA GLY A 35 34.81 1.46 -18.19
C GLY A 35 35.20 0.00 -18.42
N VAL A 36 35.18 -0.85 -17.39
CA VAL A 36 35.63 -2.25 -17.51
C VAL A 36 34.45 -3.17 -17.85
N ALA A 37 34.09 -3.22 -19.13
CA ALA A 37 32.93 -3.94 -19.65
C ALA A 37 32.92 -5.45 -19.34
N PHE A 38 34.07 -6.12 -19.50
CA PHE A 38 34.15 -7.58 -19.37
C PHE A 38 33.94 -8.10 -17.93
N PRO A 39 34.58 -7.52 -16.89
CA PRO A 39 34.29 -7.84 -15.49
C PRO A 39 32.86 -7.48 -15.07
N PHE A 40 32.25 -6.45 -15.65
CA PHE A 40 30.85 -6.10 -15.40
C PHE A 40 29.89 -7.20 -15.86
N VAL A 41 30.04 -7.71 -17.09
CA VAL A 41 29.18 -8.80 -17.60
C VAL A 41 29.35 -10.08 -16.78
N ILE A 42 30.60 -10.47 -16.47
CA ILE A 42 30.86 -11.67 -15.66
C ILE A 42 30.27 -11.52 -14.26
N SER A 43 30.53 -10.41 -13.58
CA SER A 43 29.99 -10.18 -12.23
C SER A 43 28.46 -10.19 -12.23
N MET A 44 27.82 -9.73 -13.31
CA MET A 44 26.38 -9.79 -13.40
C MET A 44 25.85 -11.21 -13.65
N LEU A 45 26.49 -11.98 -14.54
CA LEU A 45 26.16 -13.40 -14.72
C LEU A 45 26.33 -14.18 -13.41
N VAL A 46 27.42 -13.93 -12.68
CA VAL A 46 27.68 -14.49 -11.34
C VAL A 46 26.55 -14.13 -10.36
N SER A 47 26.09 -12.88 -10.37
CA SER A 47 25.02 -12.42 -9.49
C SER A 47 23.68 -13.13 -9.76
N MET A 48 23.45 -13.60 -11.00
CA MET A 48 22.22 -14.29 -11.42
C MET A 48 22.17 -15.77 -11.04
N PHE A 49 23.32 -16.40 -10.75
CA PHE A 49 23.33 -17.82 -10.33
C PHE A 49 22.51 -18.05 -9.06
N PHE A 50 22.57 -17.14 -8.09
CA PHE A 50 21.91 -17.32 -6.81
C PHE A 50 20.37 -17.34 -6.92
N PRO A 51 19.71 -16.37 -7.58
CA PRO A 51 18.26 -16.44 -7.79
C PRO A 51 17.87 -17.59 -8.73
N ILE A 52 18.65 -17.91 -9.77
CA ILE A 52 18.37 -19.06 -10.65
C ILE A 52 18.44 -20.38 -9.86
N TYR A 53 19.44 -20.53 -8.98
CA TYR A 53 19.55 -21.70 -8.10
C TYR A 53 18.33 -21.83 -7.18
N ILE A 54 17.89 -20.73 -6.54
CA ILE A 54 16.70 -20.73 -5.70
C ILE A 54 15.44 -21.08 -6.52
N TRP A 55 15.34 -20.54 -7.75
CA TRP A 55 14.24 -20.85 -8.65
C TRP A 55 14.14 -22.35 -8.97
N ILE A 56 15.26 -23.00 -9.30
CA ILE A 56 15.29 -24.42 -9.63
C ILE A 56 15.13 -25.29 -8.38
N ALA A 57 15.90 -25.02 -7.32
CA ALA A 57 15.98 -25.88 -6.14
C ALA A 57 14.76 -25.76 -5.20
N LYS A 58 14.10 -24.59 -5.17
CA LYS A 58 12.99 -24.30 -4.25
C LYS A 58 11.70 -23.88 -4.96
N GLY A 59 11.75 -23.49 -6.23
CA GLY A 59 10.56 -23.01 -6.96
C GLY A 59 9.49 -24.08 -7.23
N GLY A 60 9.83 -25.37 -7.19
CA GLY A 60 8.84 -26.45 -7.22
C GLY A 60 8.06 -26.65 -5.92
N LYS A 61 8.51 -26.03 -4.81
CA LYS A 61 7.97 -26.23 -3.46
C LYS A 61 7.14 -25.06 -2.94
N SER A 62 7.35 -23.85 -3.47
CA SER A 62 6.58 -22.64 -3.12
C SER A 62 6.51 -21.69 -4.30
N GLU A 63 5.28 -21.33 -4.71
CA GLU A 63 5.05 -20.37 -5.80
C GLU A 63 5.55 -18.97 -5.42
N LEU A 64 5.56 -18.60 -4.13
CA LEU A 64 6.14 -17.35 -3.64
C LEU A 64 7.65 -17.31 -3.91
N VAL A 65 8.37 -18.35 -3.49
CA VAL A 65 9.83 -18.45 -3.66
C VAL A 65 10.20 -18.48 -5.14
N LYS A 66 9.46 -19.25 -5.94
CA LYS A 66 9.61 -19.33 -7.40
C LYS A 66 9.52 -17.96 -8.05
N ALA A 67 8.51 -17.18 -7.68
CA ALA A 67 8.27 -15.87 -8.27
C ALA A 67 9.30 -14.83 -7.86
N HIS A 68 9.69 -14.76 -6.57
CA HIS A 68 10.73 -13.84 -6.12
C HIS A 68 12.10 -14.16 -6.75
N ALA A 69 12.39 -15.44 -6.99
CA ALA A 69 13.59 -15.86 -7.71
C ALA A 69 13.57 -15.45 -9.19
N GLN A 70 12.41 -15.57 -9.86
CA GLN A 70 12.23 -15.08 -11.24
C GLN A 70 12.32 -13.56 -11.32
N GLU A 71 11.70 -12.85 -10.39
CA GLU A 71 11.76 -11.38 -10.30
C GLU A 71 13.19 -10.89 -10.08
N ALA A 72 13.94 -11.51 -9.16
CA ALA A 72 15.33 -11.15 -8.91
C ALA A 72 16.20 -11.37 -10.16
N THR A 73 15.98 -12.49 -10.87
CA THR A 73 16.66 -12.78 -12.14
C THR A 73 16.32 -11.72 -13.20
N PHE A 74 15.06 -11.33 -13.33
CA PHE A 74 14.61 -10.29 -14.26
C PHE A 74 15.18 -8.92 -13.90
N LEU A 75 15.20 -8.55 -12.62
CA LEU A 75 15.68 -7.24 -12.18
C LEU A 75 17.19 -7.12 -12.36
N GLN A 76 17.95 -8.20 -12.08
CA GLN A 76 19.37 -8.27 -12.44
C GLN A 76 19.53 -8.10 -13.95
N ALA A 77 18.76 -8.84 -14.73
CA ALA A 77 18.79 -8.75 -16.19
C ALA A 77 18.51 -7.32 -16.71
N PHE A 78 17.49 -6.66 -16.18
CA PHE A 78 17.16 -5.29 -16.54
C PHE A 78 18.28 -4.29 -16.21
N MET A 79 18.96 -4.48 -15.07
CA MET A 79 20.08 -3.62 -14.69
C MET A 79 21.35 -3.85 -15.53
N ALA A 80 21.57 -5.05 -16.11
CA ALA A 80 22.59 -5.22 -17.17
C ALA A 80 22.29 -4.30 -18.33
N LEU A 81 21.05 -4.33 -18.80
CA LEU A 81 20.64 -3.60 -19.99
C LEU A 81 20.85 -2.10 -19.78
N LEU A 82 20.46 -1.59 -18.60
CA LEU A 82 20.72 -0.20 -18.23
C LEU A 82 22.22 0.10 -18.13
N GLY A 83 23.01 -0.79 -17.53
CA GLY A 83 24.46 -0.63 -17.44
C GLY A 83 25.15 -0.63 -18.82
N PHE A 84 24.70 -1.49 -19.73
CA PHE A 84 25.17 -1.53 -21.11
C PHE A 84 24.81 -0.26 -21.87
N ALA A 85 23.55 0.17 -21.82
CA ALA A 85 23.10 1.40 -22.46
C ALA A 85 23.86 2.62 -21.93
N ALA A 86 24.07 2.71 -20.61
CA ALA A 86 24.88 3.76 -20.01
C ALA A 86 26.36 3.68 -20.47
N GLY A 87 26.93 2.49 -20.57
CA GLY A 87 28.28 2.28 -21.10
C GLY A 87 28.44 2.69 -22.56
N GLN A 88 27.42 2.51 -23.40
CA GLN A 88 27.42 2.98 -24.80
C GLN A 88 27.23 4.50 -24.91
N LEU A 89 26.45 5.12 -24.02
CA LEU A 89 26.14 6.55 -24.05
C LEU A 89 27.24 7.42 -23.39
N TRP A 90 27.89 6.92 -22.35
CA TRP A 90 28.87 7.68 -21.55
C TRP A 90 30.28 7.08 -21.53
N GLY A 91 30.49 5.86 -22.01
CA GLY A 91 31.82 5.26 -22.12
C GLY A 91 32.57 5.80 -23.33
N GLY A 92 33.69 6.48 -23.11
CA GLY A 92 34.59 6.94 -24.17
C GLY A 92 35.02 5.81 -25.11
N SER A 93 35.50 6.18 -26.30
CA SER A 93 35.73 5.39 -27.53
C SER A 93 36.55 4.09 -27.45
N GLY A 94 36.90 3.57 -26.27
CA GLY A 94 37.64 2.31 -26.08
C GLY A 94 36.79 1.06 -25.80
N VAL A 95 35.46 1.18 -25.69
CA VAL A 95 34.58 0.02 -25.34
C VAL A 95 34.29 -0.86 -26.56
N THR A 96 34.40 -0.32 -27.78
CA THR A 96 34.07 -1.01 -29.04
C THR A 96 35.21 -1.83 -29.66
N ASP A 97 36.45 -1.65 -29.20
CA ASP A 97 37.63 -2.23 -29.88
C ASP A 97 37.89 -3.70 -29.53
N ASN A 98 37.22 -4.21 -28.48
CA ASN A 98 37.35 -5.59 -28.07
C ASN A 98 36.19 -6.42 -28.62
N ILE A 99 36.49 -7.25 -29.62
CA ILE A 99 35.59 -8.29 -30.17
C ILE A 99 34.89 -9.06 -29.04
N LEU A 100 35.62 -9.37 -27.96
CA LEU A 100 35.09 -10.06 -26.78
C LEU A 100 33.99 -9.27 -26.03
N ALA A 101 34.09 -7.93 -25.98
CA ALA A 101 33.07 -7.08 -25.38
C ALA A 101 31.80 -7.06 -26.23
N THR A 102 31.94 -6.91 -27.55
CA THR A 102 30.82 -6.95 -28.50
C THR A 102 30.08 -8.28 -28.46
N PHE A 103 30.79 -9.41 -28.44
CA PHE A 103 30.19 -10.74 -28.29
C PHE A 103 29.51 -10.93 -26.92
N SER A 104 30.09 -10.41 -25.85
CA SER A 104 29.51 -10.49 -24.50
C SER A 104 28.18 -9.74 -24.42
N TYR A 105 28.09 -8.56 -25.03
CA TYR A 105 26.85 -7.77 -25.07
C TYR A 105 25.79 -8.37 -26.01
N PHE A 106 26.20 -8.95 -27.14
CA PHE A 106 25.29 -9.64 -28.05
C PHE A 106 24.68 -10.90 -27.41
N GLY A 107 25.51 -11.72 -26.75
CA GLY A 107 25.04 -12.90 -26.02
C GLY A 107 24.09 -12.54 -24.88
N LEU A 108 24.39 -11.48 -24.14
CA LEU A 108 23.54 -10.97 -23.07
C LEU A 108 22.20 -10.44 -23.60
N SER A 109 22.20 -9.75 -24.75
CA SER A 109 20.99 -9.24 -25.42
C SER A 109 20.08 -10.37 -25.93
N LEU A 110 20.64 -11.43 -26.52
CA LEU A 110 19.89 -12.62 -26.92
C LEU A 110 19.29 -13.36 -25.72
N TYR A 111 20.05 -13.48 -24.64
CA TYR A 111 19.57 -14.06 -23.40
C TYR A 111 18.44 -13.22 -22.78
N HIS A 112 18.56 -11.88 -22.80
CA HIS A 112 17.49 -10.98 -22.38
C HIS A 112 16.22 -11.19 -23.18
N LEU A 113 16.31 -11.24 -24.51
CA LEU A 113 15.17 -11.48 -25.38
C LEU A 113 14.51 -12.83 -25.07
N GLY A 114 15.30 -13.89 -24.87
CA GLY A 114 14.81 -15.21 -24.47
C GLY A 114 14.12 -15.22 -23.10
N SER A 115 14.67 -14.52 -22.12
CA SER A 115 14.12 -14.41 -20.75
C SER A 115 12.82 -13.59 -20.69
N VAL A 116 12.73 -12.51 -21.48
CA VAL A 116 11.52 -11.69 -21.61
C VAL A 116 10.43 -12.48 -22.32
N ILE A 117 10.76 -13.20 -23.39
CA ILE A 117 9.81 -14.03 -24.14
C ILE A 117 9.30 -15.18 -23.25
N THR A 118 10.18 -15.91 -22.57
CA THR A 118 9.77 -17.01 -21.67
C THR A 118 9.01 -16.50 -20.45
N GLY A 119 9.40 -15.36 -19.87
CA GLY A 119 8.66 -14.70 -18.81
C GLY A 119 7.26 -14.26 -19.25
N SER A 120 7.14 -13.68 -20.45
CA SER A 120 5.87 -13.17 -21.00
C SER A 120 4.92 -14.29 -21.44
N ILE A 121 5.43 -15.38 -22.02
CA ILE A 121 4.62 -16.52 -22.46
C ILE A 121 4.15 -17.38 -21.27
N LYS A 122 4.99 -17.55 -20.24
CA LYS A 122 4.67 -18.43 -19.08
C LYS A 122 3.90 -17.70 -17.97
N ALA A 123 4.00 -16.37 -17.89
CA ALA A 123 3.19 -15.55 -17.00
C ALA A 123 1.88 -15.14 -17.69
N SER A 124 0.89 -16.02 -17.62
CA SER A 124 -0.51 -15.62 -17.83
C SER A 124 -0.80 -14.36 -16.98
N TYR A 125 -1.16 -13.27 -17.66
CA TYR A 125 -1.24 -11.86 -17.22
C TYR A 125 -1.89 -11.59 -15.83
N LYS A 126 -2.61 -12.55 -15.26
CA LYS A 126 -3.35 -12.40 -14.01
C LYS A 126 -2.48 -12.54 -12.74
N LYS A 127 -1.34 -13.24 -12.79
CA LYS A 127 -0.56 -13.62 -11.59
C LYS A 127 0.70 -12.80 -11.29
N PHE A 128 1.21 -12.01 -12.25
CA PHE A 128 2.40 -11.18 -12.06
C PHE A 128 2.20 -10.05 -11.03
N PHE A 129 0.95 -9.67 -10.78
CA PHE A 129 0.57 -8.52 -9.96
C PHE A 129 0.34 -8.79 -8.46
N ASN A 130 0.53 -10.03 -7.98
CA ASN A 130 0.15 -10.43 -6.62
C ASN A 130 1.31 -10.46 -5.59
N TYR A 131 2.50 -9.93 -5.89
CA TYR A 131 3.68 -10.09 -5.02
C TYR A 131 4.01 -8.89 -4.10
N PRO A 132 4.59 -9.14 -2.90
CA PRO A 132 4.79 -8.17 -1.82
C PRO A 132 5.71 -6.96 -2.10
N LEU A 133 6.56 -6.98 -3.12
CA LEU A 133 7.57 -5.94 -3.34
C LEU A 133 7.61 -5.36 -4.78
N SER A 134 6.63 -5.70 -5.61
CA SER A 134 6.57 -5.21 -7.00
C SER A 134 6.17 -3.74 -7.07
N ILE A 135 6.95 -2.90 -7.76
CA ILE A 135 6.61 -1.49 -8.06
C ILE A 135 5.27 -1.37 -8.81
N PHE A 136 4.86 -2.43 -9.52
CA PHE A 136 3.56 -2.50 -10.20
C PHE A 136 2.36 -2.59 -9.24
N ARG A 137 2.57 -2.94 -7.96
CA ARG A 137 1.52 -2.83 -6.93
C ARG A 137 1.07 -1.39 -6.73
N PHE A 138 2.00 -0.43 -6.77
CA PHE A 138 1.70 0.98 -6.61
C PHE A 138 0.74 1.48 -7.71
N PHE A 139 0.99 1.04 -8.96
CA PHE A 139 0.13 1.37 -10.10
C PHE A 139 -1.20 0.60 -10.12
N ARG A 140 -1.24 -0.64 -9.62
CA ARG A 140 -2.47 -1.45 -9.54
C ARG A 140 -3.38 -1.08 -8.37
N SER A 141 -2.85 -0.74 -7.19
CA SER A 141 -3.68 -0.30 -6.05
C SER A 141 -4.47 0.94 -6.46
N ARG A 142 -3.78 1.97 -6.96
CA ARG A 142 -4.45 3.17 -7.47
C ARG A 142 -5.49 2.89 -8.55
N ARG A 143 -5.27 1.87 -9.41
CA ARG A 143 -6.25 1.48 -10.43
C ARG A 143 -7.46 0.78 -9.82
N LYS A 144 -7.27 -0.15 -8.88
CA LYS A 144 -8.36 -0.81 -8.16
C LYS A 144 -9.17 0.17 -7.32
N ASP A 145 -8.49 1.05 -6.58
CA ASP A 145 -9.11 2.07 -5.74
C ASP A 145 -9.96 3.01 -6.61
N LYS A 146 -9.47 3.39 -7.80
CA LYS A 146 -10.24 4.16 -8.79
C LYS A 146 -11.40 3.39 -9.38
N GLU A 147 -11.22 2.12 -9.75
CA GLU A 147 -12.30 1.26 -10.29
C GLU A 147 -13.38 1.00 -9.24
N GLU A 148 -13.02 0.92 -7.96
CA GLU A 148 -13.95 0.82 -6.83
C GLU A 148 -14.67 2.14 -6.58
N GLU A 149 -13.94 3.26 -6.53
CA GLU A 149 -14.52 4.59 -6.41
C GLU A 149 -15.51 4.85 -7.57
N GLU A 150 -15.15 4.57 -8.82
CA GLU A 150 -16.07 4.70 -9.96
C GLU A 150 -17.32 3.81 -9.81
N ARG A 151 -17.20 2.60 -9.26
CA ARG A 151 -18.34 1.72 -8.98
C ARG A 151 -19.25 2.29 -7.90
N ILE A 152 -18.68 2.84 -6.82
CA ILE A 152 -19.43 3.49 -5.74
C ILE A 152 -20.17 4.71 -6.29
N LEU A 153 -19.47 5.57 -7.02
CA LEU A 153 -20.03 6.82 -7.54
C LEU A 153 -21.12 6.62 -8.59
N LYS A 154 -21.15 5.48 -9.30
CA LYS A 154 -22.25 5.14 -10.22
C LYS A 154 -23.57 4.85 -9.52
N LYS A 155 -23.56 4.56 -8.21
CA LYS A 155 -24.78 4.30 -7.43
C LYS A 155 -25.57 5.58 -7.08
N VAL A 156 -24.97 6.75 -7.26
CA VAL A 156 -25.53 8.03 -6.79
C VAL A 156 -25.53 9.10 -7.87
N ASP A 157 -26.34 10.14 -7.67
CA ASP A 157 -26.39 11.30 -8.55
C ASP A 157 -25.06 12.11 -8.54
N ALA A 158 -24.85 12.92 -9.57
CA ALA A 158 -23.61 13.68 -9.75
C ALA A 158 -23.27 14.63 -8.59
N HIS A 159 -24.28 15.19 -7.92
CA HIS A 159 -24.07 16.10 -6.79
C HIS A 159 -23.58 15.30 -5.57
N THR A 160 -24.20 14.17 -5.28
CA THR A 160 -23.77 13.24 -4.22
C THR A 160 -22.39 12.67 -4.50
N ALA A 161 -22.10 12.31 -5.75
CA ALA A 161 -20.78 11.84 -6.16
C ALA A 161 -19.69 12.89 -5.93
N LYS A 162 -19.97 14.17 -6.21
CA LYS A 162 -19.05 15.28 -5.94
C LYS A 162 -18.80 15.41 -4.42
N MET A 163 -19.87 15.39 -3.64
CA MET A 163 -19.80 15.46 -2.18
C MET A 163 -19.02 14.28 -1.58
N TYR A 164 -19.21 13.07 -2.12
CA TYR A 164 -18.43 11.88 -1.78
C TYR A 164 -16.94 12.13 -1.89
N LYS A 165 -16.49 12.59 -3.07
CA LYS A 165 -15.07 12.88 -3.32
C LYS A 165 -14.51 13.92 -2.36
N GLU A 166 -15.24 15.01 -2.14
CA GLU A 166 -14.79 16.10 -1.26
C GLU A 166 -14.62 15.63 0.19
N VAL A 167 -15.63 14.95 0.74
CA VAL A 167 -15.61 14.49 2.14
C VAL A 167 -14.58 13.39 2.33
N MET A 168 -14.47 12.42 1.42
CA MET A 168 -13.49 11.34 1.54
C MET A 168 -12.05 11.86 1.42
N ALA A 169 -11.77 12.74 0.45
CA ALA A 169 -10.43 13.29 0.28
C ALA A 169 -9.99 14.16 1.47
N ASN A 170 -10.88 15.02 1.98
CA ASN A 170 -10.58 15.84 3.15
C ASN A 170 -10.46 14.98 4.41
N GLY A 171 -11.37 14.03 4.58
CA GLY A 171 -11.41 13.09 5.70
C GLY A 171 -10.13 12.27 5.80
N GLU A 172 -9.66 11.67 4.71
CA GLU A 172 -8.41 10.89 4.68
C GLU A 172 -7.19 11.74 5.04
N LYS A 173 -7.13 12.98 4.56
CA LYS A 173 -6.06 13.91 4.92
C LYS A 173 -6.06 14.20 6.42
N GLN A 174 -7.22 14.45 7.01
CA GLN A 174 -7.36 14.69 8.45
C GLN A 174 -7.02 13.43 9.25
N LEU A 175 -7.50 12.28 8.82
CA LEU A 175 -7.23 11.00 9.47
C LEU A 175 -5.73 10.67 9.48
N SER A 176 -5.03 10.92 8.38
CA SER A 176 -3.57 10.79 8.32
C SER A 176 -2.88 11.67 9.36
N GLU A 177 -3.29 12.92 9.49
CA GLU A 177 -2.70 13.84 10.47
C GLU A 177 -3.06 13.46 11.91
N ILE A 178 -4.29 13.01 12.19
CA ILE A 178 -4.69 12.47 13.51
C ILE A 178 -3.78 11.29 13.89
N ARG A 179 -3.54 10.36 12.97
CA ARG A 179 -2.63 9.22 13.20
C ARG A 179 -1.20 9.67 13.49
N ASP A 180 -0.72 10.70 12.80
CA ASP A 180 0.62 11.24 13.02
C ASP A 180 0.77 11.98 14.35
N ILE A 181 -0.29 12.64 14.82
CA ILE A 181 -0.32 13.20 16.18
C ILE A 181 -0.40 12.07 17.21
N SER A 182 -1.26 11.07 17.00
CA SER A 182 -1.43 9.92 17.90
C SER A 182 -0.11 9.19 18.18
N LYS A 183 0.76 9.01 17.18
CA LYS A 183 2.10 8.43 17.35
C LYS A 183 3.01 9.21 18.30
N LYS A 184 2.77 10.51 18.51
CA LYS A 184 3.57 11.41 19.36
C LYS A 184 3.01 11.50 20.78
N ILE A 185 1.81 10.99 21.03
CA ILE A 185 1.17 11.03 22.36
C ILE A 185 1.85 10.00 23.27
N VAL A 186 2.38 10.48 24.39
CA VAL A 186 3.05 9.64 25.40
C VAL A 186 2.04 9.03 26.38
N ASP A 187 0.98 9.77 26.73
CA ASP A 187 -0.05 9.30 27.65
C ASP A 187 -0.85 8.14 27.02
N PRO A 188 -0.82 6.93 27.60
CA PRO A 188 -1.47 5.76 27.01
C PRO A 188 -3.01 5.85 27.04
N GLY A 189 -3.60 6.58 27.99
CA GLY A 189 -5.03 6.79 28.08
C GLY A 189 -5.53 7.70 26.97
N ILE A 190 -4.86 8.84 26.78
CA ILE A 190 -5.16 9.76 25.68
C ILE A 190 -4.94 9.07 24.33
N LYS A 191 -3.82 8.37 24.16
CA LYS A 191 -3.52 7.65 22.92
C LYS A 191 -4.60 6.64 22.57
N ARG A 192 -5.07 5.84 23.53
CA ARG A 192 -6.16 4.88 23.33
C ARG A 192 -7.45 5.56 22.87
N LYS A 193 -7.85 6.66 23.52
CA LYS A 193 -9.06 7.41 23.13
C LYS A 193 -8.95 7.93 21.69
N VAL A 194 -7.78 8.41 21.28
CA VAL A 194 -7.55 8.86 19.90
C VAL A 194 -7.61 7.70 18.91
N GLU A 195 -7.04 6.55 19.24
CA GLU A 195 -7.12 5.35 18.41
C GLU A 195 -8.57 4.85 18.26
N GLU A 196 -9.37 4.89 19.33
CA GLU A 196 -10.79 4.54 19.31
C GLU A 196 -11.61 5.50 18.42
N ILE A 197 -11.41 6.83 18.56
CA ILE A 197 -12.04 7.83 17.70
C ILE A 197 -11.63 7.62 16.23
N THR A 198 -10.34 7.35 15.98
CA THR A 198 -9.81 7.07 14.64
C THR A 198 -10.51 5.84 14.03
N GLY A 199 -10.67 4.77 14.81
CA GLY A 199 -11.39 3.57 14.36
C GLY A 199 -12.86 3.81 14.04
N LEU A 200 -13.56 4.65 14.82
CA LEU A 200 -14.95 5.02 14.52
C LEU A 200 -15.07 5.84 13.23
N ILE A 201 -14.14 6.77 12.98
CA ILE A 201 -14.10 7.55 11.73
C ILE A 201 -13.88 6.60 10.54
N GLU A 202 -12.95 5.64 10.66
CA GLU A 202 -12.69 4.63 9.63
C GLU A 202 -13.93 3.78 9.33
N GLN A 203 -14.67 3.37 10.36
CA GLN A 203 -15.93 2.62 10.20
C GLN A 203 -17.01 3.45 9.49
N ILE A 204 -17.12 4.76 9.79
CA ILE A 204 -18.03 5.66 9.08
C ILE A 204 -17.64 5.77 7.59
N PHE A 205 -16.36 5.92 7.28
CA PHE A 205 -15.88 5.98 5.89
C PHE A 205 -16.07 4.66 5.16
N GLU A 206 -15.95 3.53 5.85
CA GLU A 206 -16.27 2.23 5.29
C GLU A 206 -17.77 2.09 4.97
N ASN A 207 -18.66 2.65 5.82
CA ASN A 207 -20.09 2.69 5.53
C ASN A 207 -20.38 3.43 4.22
N PHE A 208 -19.71 4.56 3.97
CA PHE A 208 -19.91 5.32 2.72
C PHE A 208 -19.50 4.56 1.46
N LYS A 209 -18.55 3.61 1.57
CA LYS A 209 -18.21 2.74 0.43
C LYS A 209 -19.32 1.75 0.13
N GLN A 210 -20.05 1.31 1.15
CA GLN A 210 -21.18 0.40 1.02
C GLN A 210 -22.40 1.15 0.50
N ASP A 211 -22.80 2.20 1.20
CA ASP A 211 -23.83 3.16 0.81
C ASP A 211 -23.30 4.61 0.71
N PRO A 212 -22.97 5.08 -0.51
CA PRO A 212 -22.53 6.46 -0.71
C PRO A 212 -23.61 7.53 -0.47
N ALA A 213 -24.89 7.17 -0.32
CA ALA A 213 -25.96 8.13 -0.04
C ALA A 213 -25.87 8.70 1.38
N ASP A 214 -25.34 7.93 2.34
CA ASP A 214 -25.12 8.31 3.74
C ASP A 214 -24.29 9.56 3.94
N ILE A 215 -23.50 9.92 2.92
CA ILE A 215 -22.67 11.10 3.00
C ILE A 215 -23.49 12.39 3.08
N LYS A 216 -24.73 12.38 2.55
CA LYS A 216 -25.66 13.51 2.65
C LYS A 216 -25.93 13.90 4.10
N MET A 217 -26.19 12.91 4.96
CA MET A 217 -26.48 13.15 6.37
C MET A 217 -25.22 13.32 7.22
N SER A 218 -24.09 12.78 6.77
CA SER A 218 -22.85 12.77 7.55
C SER A 218 -21.94 13.97 7.29
N ARG A 219 -22.06 14.65 6.15
CA ARG A 219 -21.14 15.73 5.74
C ARG A 219 -20.96 16.81 6.81
N GLN A 220 -22.06 17.35 7.33
CA GLN A 220 -21.99 18.45 8.30
C GLN A 220 -21.38 17.99 9.63
N PHE A 221 -21.76 16.79 10.08
CA PHE A 221 -21.19 16.17 11.27
C PHE A 221 -19.68 16.00 11.11
N LEU A 222 -19.23 15.33 10.05
CA LEU A 222 -17.82 15.07 9.80
C LEU A 222 -17.01 16.36 9.65
N SER A 223 -17.52 17.35 8.92
CA SER A 223 -16.85 18.65 8.77
C SER A 223 -16.60 19.32 10.12
N TYR A 224 -17.55 19.26 11.05
CA TYR A 224 -17.41 19.90 12.36
C TYR A 224 -16.57 19.05 13.33
N TYR A 225 -16.87 17.76 13.45
CA TYR A 225 -16.28 16.89 14.47
C TYR A 225 -14.86 16.43 14.11
N LEU A 226 -14.52 16.26 12.82
CA LEU A 226 -13.13 16.01 12.42
C LEU A 226 -12.24 17.24 12.63
N ASP A 227 -12.72 18.43 12.25
CA ASP A 227 -12.02 19.69 12.50
C ASP A 227 -11.80 19.94 13.99
N THR A 228 -12.83 19.68 14.80
CA THR A 228 -12.76 19.82 16.26
C THR A 228 -11.76 18.83 16.87
N THR A 229 -11.81 17.56 16.46
CA THR A 229 -10.85 16.53 16.89
C THR A 229 -9.42 16.96 16.56
N MET A 230 -9.18 17.42 15.33
CA MET A 230 -7.87 17.89 14.91
C MET A 230 -7.36 19.06 15.77
N LYS A 231 -8.20 20.07 16.01
CA LYS A 231 -7.84 21.23 16.83
C LYS A 231 -7.46 20.81 18.26
N ILE A 232 -8.25 19.94 18.87
CA ILE A 232 -8.00 19.43 20.22
C ILE A 232 -6.68 18.67 20.28
N LEU A 233 -6.40 17.79 19.31
CA LEU A 233 -5.17 17.00 19.30
C LEU A 233 -3.92 17.84 19.05
N ARG A 234 -3.99 18.84 18.16
CA ARG A 234 -2.90 19.79 17.96
C ARG A 234 -2.63 20.58 19.24
N GLN A 235 -3.69 21.04 19.91
CA GLN A 235 -3.56 21.80 21.16
C GLN A 235 -2.99 20.93 22.28
N TYR A 236 -3.44 19.69 22.42
CA TYR A 236 -2.87 18.71 23.34
C TYR A 236 -1.38 18.50 23.11
N ASN A 237 -0.98 18.21 21.86
CA ASN A 237 0.42 17.98 21.53
C ASN A 237 1.31 19.20 21.84
N ASN A 238 0.79 20.42 21.66
CA ASN A 238 1.52 21.63 22.02
C ASN A 238 1.66 21.79 23.55
N LEU A 239 0.60 21.48 24.30
CA LEU A 239 0.60 21.56 25.76
C LEU A 239 1.47 20.47 26.40
N SER A 240 1.42 19.24 25.89
CA SER A 240 2.14 18.09 26.44
C SER A 240 3.66 18.18 26.28
N GLN A 241 4.15 19.05 25.39
CA GLN A 241 5.58 19.27 25.16
C GLN A 241 6.19 20.35 26.07
N GLN A 242 5.37 21.04 26.87
CA GLN A 242 5.87 22.06 27.78
C GLN A 242 6.67 21.43 28.93
N LYS A 243 7.86 21.98 29.21
CA LYS A 243 8.76 21.47 30.27
C LYS A 243 8.31 21.85 31.69
N VAL A 244 7.46 22.87 31.82
CA VAL A 244 7.02 23.41 33.10
C VAL A 244 5.61 22.90 33.37
N VAL A 245 5.46 22.09 34.42
CA VAL A 245 4.15 21.60 34.87
C VAL A 245 3.53 22.64 35.80
N SER A 246 2.56 23.40 35.29
CA SER A 246 1.72 24.28 36.10
C SER A 246 0.35 23.63 36.40
N LYS A 247 -0.36 24.18 37.38
CA LYS A 247 -1.73 23.75 37.70
C LYS A 247 -2.67 23.97 36.50
N GLU A 248 -2.55 25.12 35.84
CA GLU A 248 -3.33 25.50 34.66
C GLU A 248 -3.06 24.56 33.47
N LEU A 249 -1.81 24.14 33.28
CA LEU A 249 -1.45 23.14 32.26
C LEU A 249 -2.14 21.80 32.55
N THR A 250 -2.05 21.33 33.80
CA THR A 250 -2.67 20.07 34.22
C THR A 250 -4.18 20.10 34.04
N GLU A 251 -4.85 21.18 34.44
CA GLU A 251 -6.29 21.37 34.23
C GLU A 251 -6.66 21.39 32.74
N SER A 252 -5.83 21.99 31.89
CA SER A 252 -6.04 22.03 30.44
C SER A 252 -5.92 20.65 29.79
N LEU A 253 -4.93 19.85 30.21
CA LEU A 253 -4.78 18.47 29.75
C LEU A 253 -5.96 17.59 30.19
N GLN A 254 -6.46 17.75 31.42
CA GLN A 254 -7.68 17.06 31.88
C GLN A 254 -8.94 17.50 31.12
N LYS A 255 -9.02 18.76 30.69
CA LYS A 255 -10.13 19.21 29.82
C LYS A 255 -10.07 18.53 28.46
N VAL A 256 -8.89 18.40 27.86
CA VAL A 256 -8.72 17.63 26.62
C VAL A 256 -9.19 16.19 26.81
N ASP A 257 -8.78 15.54 27.89
CA ASP A 257 -9.15 14.16 28.18
C ASP A 257 -10.67 13.94 28.15
N ARG A 258 -11.42 14.80 28.86
CA ARG A 258 -12.90 14.78 28.85
C ARG A 258 -13.50 15.10 27.49
N LEU A 259 -12.89 16.02 26.74
CA LEU A 259 -13.37 16.36 25.40
C LEU A 259 -13.20 15.18 24.43
N LEU A 260 -12.13 14.39 24.56
CA LEU A 260 -11.96 13.18 23.77
C LEU A 260 -13.04 12.14 24.08
N ASP A 261 -13.45 11.99 25.34
CA ASP A 261 -14.59 11.12 25.67
C ASP A 261 -15.88 11.59 25.01
N SER A 262 -16.19 12.90 25.08
CA SER A 262 -17.38 13.46 24.43
C SER A 262 -17.33 13.33 22.91
N LEU A 263 -16.16 13.48 22.30
CA LEU A 263 -15.97 13.27 20.86
C LEU A 263 -16.22 11.82 20.48
N LYS A 264 -15.65 10.88 21.24
CA LYS A 264 -15.87 9.45 21.03
C LYS A 264 -17.36 9.12 21.06
N GLU A 265 -18.09 9.55 22.11
CA GLU A 265 -19.53 9.32 22.20
C GLU A 265 -20.31 9.93 21.02
N ALA A 266 -19.90 11.11 20.54
CA ALA A 266 -20.53 11.74 19.38
C ALA A 266 -20.33 10.91 18.10
N PHE A 267 -19.11 10.40 17.88
CA PHE A 267 -18.82 9.51 16.75
C PHE A 267 -19.54 8.16 16.87
N GLU A 268 -19.60 7.56 18.07
CA GLU A 268 -20.35 6.33 18.32
C GLU A 268 -21.84 6.50 18.01
N LYS A 269 -22.46 7.60 18.50
CA LYS A 269 -23.87 7.90 18.23
C LYS A 269 -24.12 8.15 16.74
N HIS A 270 -23.23 8.86 16.07
CA HIS A 270 -23.37 9.10 14.64
C HIS A 270 -23.21 7.81 13.83
N TYR A 271 -22.25 6.96 14.18
CA TYR A 271 -22.07 5.65 13.55
C TYR A 271 -23.28 4.74 13.78
N ALA A 272 -23.78 4.65 15.01
CA ALA A 272 -24.98 3.88 15.33
C ALA A 272 -26.22 4.38 14.57
N LYS A 273 -26.32 5.69 14.30
CA LYS A 273 -27.41 6.27 13.50
C LYS A 273 -27.35 5.80 12.05
N LEU A 274 -26.16 5.68 11.45
CA LEU A 274 -26.01 5.14 10.10
C LEU A 274 -26.50 3.69 10.05
N LEU A 275 -26.03 2.85 10.97
CA LEU A 275 -26.48 1.45 11.05
C LEU A 275 -27.98 1.32 11.33
N SER A 276 -28.57 2.22 12.12
CA SER A 276 -30.00 2.20 12.41
C SER A 276 -30.85 2.57 11.19
N ASN A 277 -30.36 3.45 10.32
CA ASN A 277 -31.07 3.73 9.07
C ASN A 277 -31.02 2.50 8.16
N ASP A 278 -29.87 1.83 8.07
CA ASP A 278 -29.72 0.60 7.30
C ASP A 278 -30.70 -0.50 7.77
N ILE A 279 -30.91 -0.62 9.08
CA ILE A 279 -31.89 -1.56 9.66
C ILE A 279 -33.34 -1.17 9.30
N MET A 280 -33.67 0.11 9.36
CA MET A 280 -35.02 0.59 9.02
C MET A 280 -35.34 0.38 7.53
N ASP A 281 -34.37 0.61 6.67
CA ASP A 281 -34.50 0.37 5.23
C ASP A 281 -34.69 -1.14 4.95
N LEU A 282 -33.95 -2.01 5.65
CA LEU A 282 -34.12 -3.45 5.57
C LEU A 282 -35.52 -3.92 6.03
N ASP A 283 -36.02 -3.43 7.16
CA ASP A 283 -37.36 -3.77 7.66
C ASP A 283 -38.46 -3.33 6.69
N THR A 284 -38.25 -2.17 6.05
CA THR A 284 -39.15 -1.67 5.00
C THR A 284 -39.11 -2.58 3.78
N GLU A 285 -37.92 -2.98 3.32
CA GLU A 285 -37.76 -3.94 2.22
C GLU A 285 -38.40 -5.30 2.52
N ILE A 286 -38.21 -5.83 3.73
CA ILE A 286 -38.88 -7.06 4.19
C ILE A 286 -40.39 -6.90 4.15
N THR A 287 -40.93 -5.78 4.66
CA THR A 287 -42.38 -5.51 4.64
C THR A 287 -42.93 -5.45 3.21
N VAL A 288 -42.21 -4.81 2.29
CA VAL A 288 -42.59 -4.77 0.87
C VAL A 288 -42.50 -6.16 0.25
N MET A 289 -41.47 -6.93 0.55
CA MET A 289 -41.30 -8.30 0.07
C MET A 289 -42.42 -9.22 0.58
N GLU A 290 -42.75 -9.18 1.88
CA GLU A 290 -43.87 -9.92 2.46
C GLU A 290 -45.20 -9.55 1.81
N LYS A 291 -45.42 -8.26 1.54
CA LYS A 291 -46.62 -7.78 0.84
C LYS A 291 -46.67 -8.30 -0.59
N THR A 292 -45.54 -8.30 -1.29
CA THR A 292 -45.42 -8.82 -2.66
C THR A 292 -45.68 -10.33 -2.70
N MET A 293 -45.09 -11.10 -1.80
CA MET A 293 -45.32 -12.55 -1.68
C MET A 293 -46.79 -12.89 -1.38
N LYS A 294 -47.44 -12.12 -0.49
CA LYS A 294 -48.88 -12.27 -0.21
C LYS A 294 -49.76 -11.92 -1.40
N MET A 295 -49.33 -10.99 -2.26
CA MET A 295 -50.07 -10.61 -3.49
C MET A 295 -49.84 -11.60 -4.64
N GLU A 296 -48.67 -12.21 -4.73
CA GLU A 296 -48.31 -13.19 -5.77
C GLU A 296 -48.77 -14.63 -5.47
N GLY A 297 -49.33 -14.87 -4.27
CA GLY A 297 -50.00 -16.13 -3.95
C GLY A 297 -49.07 -17.27 -3.58
N MET A 298 -48.15 -17.02 -2.64
CA MET A 298 -47.59 -18.08 -1.77
C MET A 298 -48.21 -18.01 -0.38
#